data_AF-L9YXD4-F1
#
_entry.id   AF-L9YXD4-F1
#
_cell.length_a   1.000
_cell.length_b   1.000
_cell.length_c   1.000
_cell.angle_alpha   90.00
_cell.angle_beta   90.00
_cell.angle_gamma   90.00
#
_symmetry.space_group_name_H-M   'P 1'
#
loop_
_entity.id
_entity.type
_entity.pdbx_description
1 polymer ?
#
loop_
_entity_poly.entity_id
_entity_poly.type
_entity_poly.pdbx_seq_one_letter_code
_entity_poly.pdbx_strand_id
1 'polypeptide(L)'
;MSTSTNSSNPIRGFPSAASGSRATGANSRERACSSSSTGRRSGSSEQLRHPFEPAHQSCSLSVDDPPAVGREVVAIGNPFDLEGTLTTGIVSGVDRSIPAPTGYSIPDAIQTDAAVNPGNSGGPLLTLEGAVAAVINSGGGDNVGFGISAALTERVVPELVEDGAYDHSFLGASFTDVTPAVASANDLADRGGLLVVDIVGGGPAAGVLEPSPGTEYTGRRRVPVGGDVLLAVDGTALATKEDLERYLALETRPGDTVELTVRRDGTERSVSLELGTRPARRGPYR
;
A
#
# COMPACT_ATOMS: atom_id res chain seq x y z
N MET A 1 55.50 24.61 -0.16
CA MET A 1 56.19 25.72 -0.86
C MET A 1 56.67 25.21 -2.21
N SER A 2 56.44 26.03 -3.25
CA SER A 2 56.76 25.88 -4.70
C SER A 2 56.02 24.77 -5.46
N THR A 3 54.93 25.02 -6.20
CA THR A 3 54.73 25.81 -7.45
C THR A 3 55.41 25.24 -8.69
N SER A 4 54.62 24.76 -9.65
CA SER A 4 54.82 24.99 -11.08
C SER A 4 53.51 24.78 -11.84
N THR A 5 53.14 25.83 -12.57
CA THR A 5 51.96 26.05 -13.42
C THR A 5 52.34 25.90 -14.89
N ASN A 6 51.45 25.33 -15.71
CA ASN A 6 51.26 25.64 -17.15
C ASN A 6 50.10 24.76 -17.66
N SER A 7 49.24 25.12 -18.60
CA SER A 7 48.89 26.36 -19.27
C SER A 7 47.53 26.11 -19.94
N SER A 8 46.74 27.16 -20.01
CA SER A 8 45.42 27.32 -20.63
C SER A 8 45.40 27.19 -22.16
N ASN A 9 44.29 26.71 -22.74
CA ASN A 9 43.39 27.57 -23.52
C ASN A 9 42.02 26.93 -23.87
N PRO A 10 40.97 27.77 -24.10
CA PRO A 10 39.56 27.44 -23.98
C PRO A 10 38.89 27.14 -25.34
N ILE A 11 37.69 26.56 -25.29
CA ILE A 11 36.75 26.62 -26.40
C ILE A 11 35.51 27.44 -25.99
N ARG A 12 35.24 28.40 -26.89
CA ARG A 12 34.25 29.46 -26.96
C ARG A 12 32.80 29.03 -26.66
N GLY A 13 32.00 29.97 -26.16
CA GLY A 13 30.59 29.76 -25.84
C GLY A 13 29.55 30.37 -26.79
N PHE A 14 28.31 30.22 -26.33
CA PHE A 14 27.05 30.94 -26.60
C PHE A 14 26.36 30.71 -27.97
N PRO A 15 25.00 30.68 -28.03
CA PRO A 15 24.13 31.64 -27.33
C PRO A 15 22.90 31.11 -26.55
N SER A 16 22.51 31.96 -25.60
CA SER A 16 21.18 32.09 -25.02
C SER A 16 20.16 32.43 -26.12
N ALA A 17 19.03 31.74 -26.12
CA ALA A 17 17.83 32.12 -26.84
C ALA A 17 16.66 32.16 -25.85
N ALA A 18 16.54 33.28 -25.15
CA ALA A 18 15.25 33.76 -24.67
C ALA A 18 14.44 34.18 -25.90
N SER A 19 13.36 33.46 -26.19
CA SER A 19 12.30 33.95 -27.08
C SER A 19 10.97 33.82 -26.33
N GLY A 20 10.37 34.97 -26.06
CA GLY A 20 9.08 35.07 -25.42
C GLY A 20 7.99 34.51 -26.31
N SER A 21 7.27 33.51 -25.79
CA SER A 21 5.95 33.16 -26.28
C SER A 21 4.93 33.83 -25.35
N ARG A 22 4.10 34.70 -25.93
CA ARG A 22 2.93 35.29 -25.28
C ARG A 22 2.05 34.17 -24.76
N ALA A 23 1.78 34.16 -23.46
CA ALA A 23 0.68 33.41 -22.87
C ALA A 23 -0.64 33.98 -23.41
N THR A 24 -1.14 33.41 -24.50
CA THR A 24 -2.56 33.53 -24.86
C THR A 24 -3.34 32.70 -23.85
N GLY A 25 -4.17 33.39 -23.06
CA GLY A 25 -4.95 32.80 -21.98
C GLY A 25 -5.75 31.59 -22.46
N ALA A 26 -5.35 30.41 -21.99
CA ALA A 26 -6.20 29.25 -21.95
C ALA A 26 -7.06 29.38 -20.69
N ASN A 27 -8.35 29.59 -20.89
CA ASN A 27 -9.37 29.53 -19.85
C ASN A 27 -9.54 28.05 -19.46
N SER A 28 -8.55 27.46 -18.78
CA SER A 28 -8.62 26.12 -18.24
C SER A 28 -9.49 26.16 -17.00
N ARG A 29 -10.75 25.77 -17.15
CA ARG A 29 -11.60 25.39 -16.01
C ARG A 29 -10.94 24.18 -15.35
N GLU A 30 -10.12 24.40 -14.33
CA GLU A 30 -9.58 23.35 -13.48
C GLU A 30 -10.76 22.65 -12.80
N ARG A 31 -11.05 21.43 -13.25
CA ARG A 31 -11.97 20.52 -12.58
C ARG A 31 -11.10 19.59 -11.74
N ALA A 32 -10.96 19.90 -10.46
CA ALA A 32 -10.35 18.99 -9.50
C ALA A 32 -11.39 17.97 -9.03
N CYS A 33 -10.99 16.70 -8.91
CA CYS A 33 -11.78 15.70 -8.20
C CYS A 33 -11.88 16.12 -6.73
N SER A 34 -13.12 16.29 -6.24
CA SER A 34 -13.39 16.64 -4.84
C SER A 34 -14.15 15.50 -4.18
N SER A 35 -13.67 15.03 -3.03
CA SER A 35 -14.48 14.25 -2.10
C SER A 35 -15.31 15.22 -1.25
N SER A 36 -16.62 15.02 -1.22
CA SER A 36 -17.53 15.85 -0.43
C SER A 36 -17.37 15.51 1.06
N SER A 37 -16.52 16.23 1.78
CA SER A 37 -16.54 16.19 3.25
C SER A 37 -17.72 17.03 3.75
N THR A 38 -18.70 16.39 4.37
CA THR A 38 -19.90 17.06 4.92
C THR A 38 -19.57 17.70 6.28
N GLY A 39 -18.76 18.77 6.27
CA GLY A 39 -18.41 19.55 7.46
C GLY A 39 -19.28 20.80 7.62
N ARG A 40 -20.11 20.87 8.67
CA ARG A 40 -20.83 22.10 9.06
C ARG A 40 -19.84 23.21 9.41
N ARG A 41 -19.80 24.30 8.64
CA ARG A 41 -19.11 25.55 9.02
C ARG A 41 -20.07 26.50 9.73
N SER A 42 -19.73 26.88 10.96
CA SER A 42 -20.41 27.93 11.73
C SER A 42 -19.71 29.29 11.55
N GLY A 43 -20.41 30.25 10.91
CA GLY A 43 -20.16 31.72 10.95
C GLY A 43 -18.82 32.23 10.39
N SER A 44 -18.68 33.40 9.76
CA SER A 44 -19.60 34.51 9.50
C SER A 44 -18.90 35.43 8.49
N SER A 45 -19.38 35.48 7.26
CA SER A 45 -19.13 36.54 6.26
C SER A 45 -20.21 36.43 5.19
N GLU A 46 -21.18 37.35 5.19
CA GLU A 46 -22.09 37.54 4.07
C GLU A 46 -21.29 38.01 2.85
N GLN A 47 -21.07 37.11 1.90
CA GLN A 47 -20.86 37.47 0.50
C GLN A 47 -21.78 36.62 -0.37
N LEU A 48 -22.38 37.28 -1.36
CA LEU A 48 -23.40 36.80 -2.28
C LEU A 48 -23.18 35.36 -2.73
N ARG A 49 -24.06 34.46 -2.30
CA ARG A 49 -24.10 33.06 -2.74
C ARG A 49 -24.87 32.98 -4.06
N HIS A 50 -24.16 32.99 -5.18
CA HIS A 50 -24.63 32.20 -6.32
C HIS A 50 -24.48 30.71 -5.92
N PRO A 51 -25.47 29.84 -6.18
CA PRO A 51 -25.27 28.42 -6.04
C PRO A 51 -24.24 27.99 -7.10
N PHE A 52 -22.97 27.94 -6.71
CA PHE A 52 -21.96 27.21 -7.43
C PHE A 52 -22.18 25.75 -7.04
N GLU A 53 -22.96 25.02 -7.83
CA GLU A 53 -22.87 23.57 -7.83
C GLU A 53 -21.50 23.23 -8.43
N PRO A 54 -20.53 22.72 -7.65
CA PRO A 54 -19.30 22.24 -8.24
C PRO A 54 -19.70 21.14 -9.22
N ALA A 55 -19.25 21.26 -10.47
CA ALA A 55 -19.31 20.13 -11.38
C ALA A 55 -18.38 19.05 -10.82
N HIS A 56 -18.90 18.15 -9.99
CA HIS A 56 -18.17 17.00 -9.49
C HIS A 56 -17.94 16.06 -10.67
N GLN A 57 -16.70 15.99 -11.13
CA GLN A 57 -16.31 14.94 -12.06
C GLN A 57 -15.96 13.70 -11.24
N SER A 58 -16.67 12.61 -11.46
CA SER A 58 -16.34 11.31 -10.88
C SER A 58 -15.05 10.81 -11.54
N CYS A 59 -13.96 10.72 -10.78
CA CYS A 59 -12.76 10.01 -11.19
C CYS A 59 -13.05 8.50 -11.14
N SER A 60 -12.60 7.74 -12.13
CA SER A 60 -12.67 6.27 -12.11
C SER A 60 -11.61 5.70 -11.18
N LEU A 61 -11.90 4.58 -10.51
CA LEU A 61 -10.93 3.84 -9.72
C LEU A 61 -10.12 2.90 -10.63
N SER A 62 -8.80 2.82 -10.42
CA SER A 62 -7.94 1.82 -11.06
C SER A 62 -7.96 0.54 -10.23
N VAL A 63 -8.99 -0.28 -10.42
CA VAL A 63 -9.25 -1.48 -9.60
C VAL A 63 -8.59 -2.73 -10.18
N ASP A 64 -8.65 -2.90 -11.50
CA ASP A 64 -8.29 -4.17 -12.14
C ASP A 64 -6.78 -4.46 -12.12
N ASP A 65 -5.95 -3.42 -12.19
CA ASP A 65 -4.48 -3.53 -12.12
C ASP A 65 -3.89 -2.36 -11.34
N PRO A 66 -3.07 -2.62 -10.29
CA PRO A 66 -2.33 -1.55 -9.64
C PRO A 66 -1.36 -0.92 -10.66
N PRO A 67 -1.15 0.41 -10.61
CA PRO A 67 -0.24 1.06 -11.53
C PRO A 67 1.19 0.51 -11.37
N ALA A 68 1.85 0.27 -12.50
CA ALA A 68 3.22 -0.23 -12.51
C ALA A 68 4.19 0.72 -11.79
N VAL A 69 5.21 0.17 -11.15
CA VAL A 69 6.32 0.96 -10.58
C VAL A 69 6.97 1.81 -11.68
N GLY A 70 7.22 3.08 -11.37
CA GLY A 70 7.69 4.10 -12.32
C GLY A 70 6.57 4.87 -13.02
N ARG A 71 5.30 4.49 -12.86
CA ARG A 71 4.16 5.25 -13.41
C ARG A 71 4.06 6.62 -12.74
N GLU A 72 4.00 7.67 -13.53
CA GLU A 72 3.75 9.04 -13.05
C GLU A 72 2.37 9.19 -12.41
N VAL A 73 2.35 9.88 -11.26
CA VAL A 73 1.16 10.11 -10.45
C VAL A 73 1.11 11.54 -9.91
N VAL A 74 -0.10 11.95 -9.56
CA VAL A 74 -0.43 13.26 -9.02
C VAL A 74 -1.18 13.08 -7.71
N ALA A 75 -0.67 13.64 -6.63
CA ALA A 75 -1.36 13.75 -5.36
C ALA A 75 -2.10 15.09 -5.28
N ILE A 76 -3.39 15.03 -4.96
CA ILE A 76 -4.22 16.23 -4.78
C ILE A 76 -4.69 16.27 -3.32
N GLY A 77 -4.53 17.43 -2.69
CA GLY A 77 -4.97 17.64 -1.31
C GLY A 77 -5.01 19.11 -0.92
N ASN A 78 -5.29 19.35 0.36
CA ASN A 78 -5.30 20.67 0.97
C ASN A 78 -4.29 20.73 2.13
N PRO A 79 -2.98 20.58 1.87
CA PRO A 79 -1.97 20.71 2.88
C PRO A 79 -1.95 22.13 3.45
N PHE A 80 -1.89 22.23 4.77
CA PHE A 80 -1.84 23.51 5.51
C PHE A 80 -3.05 24.46 5.28
N ASP A 81 -4.23 23.91 4.97
CA ASP A 81 -5.42 24.69 4.58
C ASP A 81 -5.22 25.59 3.35
N LEU A 82 -4.18 25.34 2.55
CA LEU A 82 -4.03 25.93 1.23
C LEU A 82 -4.90 25.14 0.27
N GLU A 83 -6.00 25.74 -0.19
CA GLU A 83 -6.92 25.10 -1.13
C GLU A 83 -6.19 24.67 -2.41
N GLY A 84 -6.34 23.40 -2.79
CA GLY A 84 -5.93 22.89 -4.10
C GLY A 84 -4.42 22.74 -4.31
N THR A 85 -3.72 22.08 -3.39
CA THR A 85 -2.31 21.73 -3.65
C THR A 85 -2.23 20.45 -4.46
N LEU A 86 -1.38 20.52 -5.48
CA LEU A 86 -1.04 19.42 -6.36
C LEU A 86 0.45 19.14 -6.24
N THR A 87 0.80 17.87 -6.00
CA THR A 87 2.19 17.41 -6.05
C THR A 87 2.30 16.23 -7.02
N THR A 88 3.45 16.10 -7.67
CA THR A 88 3.69 15.07 -8.69
C THR A 88 4.82 14.16 -8.25
N GLY A 89 4.77 12.90 -8.67
CA GLY A 89 5.81 11.91 -8.46
C GLY A 89 5.57 10.69 -9.32
N ILE A 90 6.07 9.55 -8.87
CA ILE A 90 5.86 8.24 -9.47
C ILE A 90 5.34 7.26 -8.43
N VAL A 91 4.81 6.13 -8.90
CA VAL A 91 4.67 4.92 -8.10
C VAL A 91 6.06 4.38 -7.81
N SER A 92 6.48 4.42 -6.56
CA SER A 92 7.78 3.90 -6.11
C SER A 92 7.72 2.43 -5.69
N GLY A 93 6.52 1.91 -5.46
CA GLY A 93 6.30 0.53 -5.06
C GLY A 93 4.82 0.19 -4.98
N VAL A 94 4.50 -1.07 -5.21
CA VAL A 94 3.17 -1.66 -5.01
C VAL A 94 3.27 -2.75 -3.94
N ASP A 95 2.13 -3.30 -3.54
CA ASP A 95 2.03 -4.42 -2.59
C ASP A 95 2.77 -4.14 -1.29
N ARG A 96 2.67 -2.90 -0.80
CA ARG A 96 3.23 -2.53 0.51
C ARG A 96 2.25 -2.88 1.61
N SER A 97 2.81 -3.23 2.77
CA SER A 97 2.09 -3.41 4.01
C SER A 97 2.44 -2.28 4.97
N ILE A 98 1.45 -1.46 5.35
CA ILE A 98 1.64 -0.32 6.25
C ILE A 98 1.29 -0.75 7.68
N PRO A 99 2.21 -0.65 8.66
CA PRO A 99 1.88 -0.91 10.05
C PRO A 99 0.78 0.03 10.56
N ALA A 100 -0.26 -0.53 11.17
CA ALA A 100 -1.33 0.24 11.80
C ALA A 100 -1.18 0.25 13.33
N PRO A 101 -1.66 1.29 14.02
CA PRO A 101 -1.65 1.36 15.50
C PRO A 101 -2.41 0.22 16.19
N THR A 102 -3.27 -0.49 15.46
CA THR A 102 -4.04 -1.64 15.94
C THR A 102 -3.18 -2.90 16.12
N GLY A 103 -1.91 -2.87 15.71
CA GLY A 103 -1.03 -4.04 15.70
C GLY A 103 -1.26 -4.98 14.52
N TYR A 104 -2.11 -4.58 13.58
CA TYR A 104 -2.25 -5.17 12.25
C TYR A 104 -1.57 -4.27 11.22
N SER A 105 -1.52 -4.73 9.98
CA SER A 105 -1.10 -3.91 8.85
C SER A 105 -2.28 -3.61 7.92
N ILE A 106 -2.16 -2.52 7.17
CA ILE A 106 -2.99 -2.19 6.01
C ILE A 106 -2.26 -2.75 4.78
N PRO A 107 -2.81 -3.79 4.13
CA PRO A 107 -2.21 -4.38 2.95
C PRO A 107 -2.50 -3.54 1.70
N ASP A 108 -1.93 -3.99 0.58
CA ASP A 108 -2.18 -3.42 -0.75
C ASP A 108 -2.02 -1.89 -0.79
N ALA A 109 -0.94 -1.41 -0.16
CA ALA A 109 -0.57 -0.02 -0.22
C ALA A 109 0.34 0.27 -1.42
N ILE A 110 0.12 1.44 -2.00
CA ILE A 110 0.93 2.02 -3.06
C ILE A 110 1.88 3.04 -2.43
N GLN A 111 3.17 2.88 -2.71
CA GLN A 111 4.21 3.82 -2.33
C GLN A 111 4.44 4.84 -3.45
N THR A 112 4.63 6.10 -3.09
CA THR A 112 4.95 7.18 -4.04
C THR A 112 6.03 8.11 -3.49
N ASP A 113 6.76 8.77 -4.38
CA ASP A 113 7.69 9.85 -4.04
C ASP A 113 7.09 11.25 -4.24
N ALA A 114 5.82 11.33 -4.68
CA ALA A 114 5.08 12.57 -4.69
C ALA A 114 5.09 13.18 -3.28
N ALA A 115 5.26 14.49 -3.19
CA ALA A 115 5.33 15.16 -1.91
C ALA A 115 3.97 15.05 -1.17
N VAL A 116 3.93 14.19 -0.14
CA VAL A 116 2.76 13.96 0.71
C VAL A 116 3.02 14.57 2.10
N ASN A 117 2.25 15.61 2.43
CA ASN A 117 2.31 16.30 3.72
C ASN A 117 0.93 16.25 4.42
N PRO A 118 0.84 16.57 5.72
CA PRO A 118 -0.44 16.71 6.40
C PRO A 118 -1.41 17.59 5.60
N GLY A 119 -2.62 17.08 5.35
CA GLY A 119 -3.66 17.68 4.50
C GLY A 119 -3.76 17.09 3.09
N ASN A 120 -2.81 16.24 2.67
CA ASN A 120 -2.99 15.34 1.53
C ASN A 120 -3.70 14.03 1.90
N SER A 121 -3.64 13.62 3.17
CA SER A 121 -4.34 12.41 3.67
C SER A 121 -5.84 12.46 3.38
N GLY A 122 -6.38 11.35 2.85
CA GLY A 122 -7.75 11.23 2.37
C GLY A 122 -7.98 11.76 0.95
N GLY A 123 -7.01 12.47 0.38
CA GLY A 123 -7.02 12.92 -1.02
C GLY A 123 -6.63 11.80 -2.00
N PRO A 124 -6.96 11.96 -3.29
CA PRO A 124 -6.63 10.97 -4.30
C PRO A 124 -5.15 11.08 -4.74
N LEU A 125 -4.56 9.91 -5.00
CA LEU A 125 -3.39 9.75 -5.84
C LEU A 125 -3.88 9.31 -7.23
N LEU A 126 -3.68 10.15 -8.24
CA LEU A 126 -4.20 9.95 -9.60
C LEU A 126 -3.09 9.55 -10.56
N THR A 127 -3.38 8.70 -11.54
CA THR A 127 -2.54 8.57 -12.73
C THR A 127 -2.77 9.77 -13.66
N LEU A 128 -1.89 9.98 -14.65
CA LEU A 128 -2.09 11.09 -15.62
C LEU A 128 -3.30 10.89 -16.54
N GLU A 129 -3.87 9.68 -16.61
CA GLU A 129 -5.13 9.39 -17.28
C GLU A 129 -6.36 9.86 -16.46
N GLY A 130 -6.15 10.33 -15.23
CA GLY A 130 -7.22 10.78 -14.33
C GLY A 130 -7.90 9.66 -13.53
N ALA A 131 -7.32 8.47 -13.51
CA ALA A 131 -7.80 7.36 -12.69
C ALA A 131 -7.19 7.41 -11.28
N VAL A 132 -7.98 7.10 -10.26
CA VAL A 132 -7.50 7.01 -8.87
C VAL A 132 -6.72 5.72 -8.71
N ALA A 133 -5.43 5.84 -8.44
CA ALA A 133 -4.56 4.74 -8.08
C ALA A 133 -4.70 4.37 -6.59
N ALA A 134 -4.79 5.38 -5.72
CA ALA A 134 -4.85 5.18 -4.28
C ALA A 134 -5.53 6.36 -3.56
N VAL A 135 -5.95 6.13 -2.32
CA VAL A 135 -6.31 7.17 -1.35
C VAL A 135 -5.12 7.39 -0.43
N ILE A 136 -4.61 8.62 -0.38
CA ILE A 136 -3.41 8.96 0.39
C ILE A 136 -3.68 8.71 1.88
N ASN A 137 -2.82 7.93 2.52
CA ASN A 137 -2.94 7.60 3.95
C ASN A 137 -1.98 8.47 4.77
N SER A 138 -0.69 8.41 4.45
CA SER A 138 0.36 9.03 5.24
C SER A 138 1.57 9.45 4.39
N GLY A 139 2.29 10.46 4.88
CA GLY A 139 3.63 10.82 4.42
C GLY A 139 4.66 10.33 5.43
N GLY A 140 5.59 9.49 5.00
CA GLY A 140 6.68 8.91 5.81
C GLY A 140 7.92 9.80 5.94
N GLY A 141 7.91 11.02 5.37
CA GLY A 141 9.10 11.88 5.24
C GLY A 141 10.00 11.44 4.08
N ASP A 142 10.99 12.29 3.74
CA ASP A 142 12.05 11.99 2.76
C ASP A 142 11.59 11.41 1.40
N ASN A 143 10.49 11.95 0.85
CA ASN A 143 9.86 11.48 -0.40
C ASN A 143 9.41 10.01 -0.35
N VAL A 144 8.94 9.55 0.80
CA VAL A 144 8.26 8.26 0.95
C VAL A 144 6.83 8.52 1.40
N GLY A 145 5.87 8.43 0.49
CA GLY A 145 4.44 8.53 0.76
C GLY A 145 3.73 7.20 0.53
N PHE A 146 2.60 6.99 1.21
CA PHE A 146 1.78 5.80 1.05
C PHE A 146 0.31 6.16 0.82
N GLY A 147 -0.34 5.41 -0.07
CA GLY A 147 -1.78 5.40 -0.28
C GLY A 147 -2.36 3.99 -0.21
N ILE A 148 -3.59 3.87 0.26
CA ILE A 148 -4.39 2.63 0.21
C ILE A 148 -4.86 2.48 -1.24
N SER A 149 -4.63 1.32 -1.88
CA SER A 149 -5.00 1.13 -3.29
C SER A 149 -6.48 1.43 -3.55
N ALA A 150 -6.78 1.77 -4.79
CA ALA A 150 -8.15 1.94 -5.24
C ALA A 150 -8.95 0.62 -5.13
N ALA A 151 -8.34 -0.54 -5.39
CA ALA A 151 -8.97 -1.85 -5.24
C ALA A 151 -9.40 -2.13 -3.79
N LEU A 152 -8.52 -1.89 -2.82
CA LEU A 152 -8.86 -2.06 -1.41
C LEU A 152 -9.90 -1.01 -0.95
N THR A 153 -9.77 0.22 -1.44
CA THR A 153 -10.72 1.31 -1.15
C THR A 153 -12.13 0.95 -1.66
N GLU A 154 -12.25 0.40 -2.86
CA GLU A 154 -13.54 0.01 -3.44
C GLU A 154 -14.24 -1.08 -2.64
N ARG A 155 -13.49 -2.02 -2.06
CA ARG A 155 -14.05 -3.07 -1.19
C ARG A 155 -14.48 -2.53 0.17
N VAL A 156 -13.66 -1.67 0.78
CA VAL A 156 -13.82 -1.30 2.19
C VAL A 156 -14.78 -0.11 2.38
N VAL A 157 -14.71 0.91 1.53
CA VAL A 157 -15.45 2.17 1.74
C VAL A 157 -16.97 1.97 1.72
N PRO A 158 -17.58 1.19 0.80
CA PRO A 158 -19.02 0.98 0.80
C PRO A 158 -19.55 0.43 2.13
N GLU A 159 -18.92 -0.62 2.67
CA GLU A 159 -19.33 -1.23 3.94
C GLU A 159 -19.11 -0.26 5.13
N LEU A 160 -18.04 0.55 5.11
CA LEU A 160 -17.86 1.60 6.12
C LEU A 160 -18.94 2.68 6.05
N VAL A 161 -19.46 2.99 4.87
CA VAL A 161 -20.55 3.97 4.69
C VAL A 161 -21.89 3.38 5.13
N GLU A 162 -22.14 2.11 4.83
CA GLU A 162 -23.40 1.42 5.11
C GLU A 162 -23.50 0.98 6.58
N ASP A 163 -22.49 0.29 7.08
CA ASP A 163 -22.49 -0.41 8.37
C ASP A 163 -21.59 0.26 9.42
N GLY A 164 -20.70 1.16 9.02
CA GLY A 164 -19.74 1.81 9.91
C GLY A 164 -18.56 0.93 10.33
N ALA A 165 -18.46 -0.28 9.77
CA ALA A 165 -17.41 -1.25 10.05
C ALA A 165 -17.10 -2.08 8.79
N TYR A 166 -15.92 -2.71 8.77
CA TYR A 166 -15.53 -3.66 7.74
C TYR A 166 -14.84 -4.85 8.43
N ASP A 167 -15.34 -6.05 8.20
CA ASP A 167 -14.77 -7.26 8.77
C ASP A 167 -13.69 -7.82 7.85
N HIS A 168 -12.48 -7.97 8.39
CA HIS A 168 -11.35 -8.50 7.64
C HIS A 168 -11.23 -10.01 7.81
N SER A 169 -10.92 -10.70 6.72
CA SER A 169 -10.55 -12.12 6.74
C SER A 169 -9.37 -12.40 7.66
N PHE A 170 -9.40 -13.57 8.27
CA PHE A 170 -8.43 -14.00 9.28
C PHE A 170 -8.15 -15.48 9.18
N LEU A 171 -6.90 -15.80 8.84
CA LEU A 171 -6.41 -17.17 8.79
C LEU A 171 -6.06 -17.70 10.19
N GLY A 172 -5.64 -16.82 11.12
CA GLY A 172 -5.28 -17.21 12.48
C GLY A 172 -3.90 -17.83 12.63
N ALA A 173 -2.97 -17.56 11.73
CA ALA A 173 -1.56 -17.91 11.86
C ALA A 173 -0.65 -16.68 11.61
N SER A 174 0.58 -16.77 12.10
CA SER A 174 1.65 -15.83 11.80
C SER A 174 2.72 -16.52 10.95
N PHE A 175 3.35 -15.73 10.10
CA PHE A 175 4.25 -16.23 9.07
C PHE A 175 5.54 -15.44 9.04
N THR A 176 6.60 -16.07 8.54
CA THR A 176 7.80 -15.39 8.07
C THR A 176 8.07 -15.79 6.63
N ASP A 177 8.60 -14.86 5.84
CA ASP A 177 9.05 -15.17 4.48
C ASP A 177 10.17 -16.21 4.51
N VAL A 178 10.13 -17.13 3.56
CA VAL A 178 11.21 -18.10 3.33
C VAL A 178 12.37 -17.39 2.63
N THR A 179 13.15 -16.66 3.43
CA THR A 179 14.40 -16.05 3.01
C THR A 179 15.48 -17.11 2.76
N PRO A 180 16.61 -16.80 2.08
CA PRO A 180 17.71 -17.75 1.90
C PRO A 180 18.22 -18.38 3.20
N ALA A 181 18.19 -17.63 4.30
CA ALA A 181 18.61 -18.09 5.61
C ALA A 181 17.62 -19.10 6.21
N VAL A 182 16.30 -18.88 6.03
CA VAL A 182 15.25 -19.80 6.46
C VAL A 182 15.26 -21.06 5.60
N ALA A 183 15.35 -20.91 4.27
CA ALA A 183 15.42 -22.03 3.34
C ALA A 183 16.60 -22.96 3.65
N SER A 184 17.80 -22.40 3.86
CA SER A 184 19.00 -23.17 4.20
C SER A 184 18.92 -23.88 5.54
N ALA A 185 18.17 -23.34 6.52
CA ALA A 185 18.02 -23.97 7.84
C ALA A 185 16.94 -25.06 7.86
N ASN A 186 16.12 -25.14 6.81
CA ASN A 186 14.99 -26.04 6.69
C ASN A 186 15.14 -27.03 5.51
N ASP A 187 16.34 -27.08 4.90
CA ASP A 187 16.64 -27.90 3.71
C ASP A 187 15.64 -27.71 2.56
N LEU A 188 15.14 -26.48 2.39
CA LEU A 188 14.19 -26.15 1.33
C LEU A 188 14.93 -25.86 0.02
N ALA A 189 14.52 -26.52 -1.05
CA ALA A 189 15.12 -26.35 -2.39
C ALA A 189 14.87 -24.96 -2.99
N ASP A 190 13.70 -24.38 -2.70
CA ASP A 190 13.23 -23.13 -3.29
C ASP A 190 13.22 -21.99 -2.27
N ARG A 191 13.42 -20.77 -2.78
CA ARG A 191 13.22 -19.51 -2.04
C ARG A 191 11.82 -19.02 -2.39
N GLY A 192 10.86 -19.28 -1.53
CA GLY A 192 9.46 -18.90 -1.76
C GLY A 192 8.54 -19.52 -0.73
N GLY A 193 7.38 -18.89 -0.55
CA GLY A 193 6.42 -19.26 0.47
C GLY A 193 6.68 -18.66 1.83
N LEU A 194 5.80 -19.05 2.75
CA LEU A 194 5.64 -18.47 4.08
C LEU A 194 5.70 -19.58 5.12
N LEU A 195 6.77 -19.58 5.92
CA LEU A 195 6.90 -20.54 7.01
C LEU A 195 5.97 -20.14 8.16
N VAL A 196 5.14 -21.08 8.61
CA VAL A 196 4.18 -20.87 9.71
C VAL A 196 4.94 -20.79 11.04
N VAL A 197 4.93 -19.62 11.67
CA VAL A 197 5.70 -19.36 12.91
C VAL A 197 4.88 -19.68 14.15
N ASP A 198 3.61 -19.27 14.16
CA ASP A 198 2.72 -19.44 15.31
C ASP A 198 1.28 -19.52 14.84
N ILE A 199 0.42 -20.17 15.62
CA ILE A 199 -1.01 -20.33 15.34
C ILE A 199 -1.80 -19.84 16.54
N VAL A 200 -2.79 -18.99 16.28
CA VAL A 200 -3.70 -18.50 17.30
C VAL A 200 -4.56 -19.66 17.79
N GLY A 201 -4.46 -19.97 19.08
CA GLY A 201 -5.24 -21.04 19.71
C GLY A 201 -6.75 -20.83 19.53
N GLY A 202 -7.44 -21.87 19.05
CA GLY A 202 -8.87 -21.81 18.70
C GLY A 202 -9.20 -20.94 17.48
N GLY A 203 -8.20 -20.40 16.79
CA GLY A 203 -8.36 -19.70 15.51
C GLY A 203 -8.46 -20.67 14.32
N PRO A 204 -8.75 -20.17 13.12
CA PRO A 204 -9.08 -21.02 11.98
C PRO A 204 -7.97 -21.97 11.51
N ALA A 205 -6.71 -21.54 11.63
CA ALA A 205 -5.56 -22.40 11.33
C ALA A 205 -5.29 -23.48 12.39
N ALA A 206 -5.93 -23.43 13.55
CA ALA A 206 -5.69 -24.40 14.63
C ALA A 206 -6.14 -25.80 14.23
N GLY A 207 -5.22 -26.76 14.26
CA GLY A 207 -5.46 -28.13 13.84
C GLY A 207 -5.47 -28.33 12.32
N VAL A 208 -5.25 -27.26 11.54
CA VAL A 208 -5.19 -27.29 10.07
C VAL A 208 -3.73 -27.14 9.61
N LEU A 209 -3.04 -26.11 10.13
CA LEU A 209 -1.62 -25.85 9.87
C LEU A 209 -0.75 -26.33 11.03
N GLU A 210 0.54 -26.56 10.75
CA GLU A 210 1.56 -26.91 11.73
C GLU A 210 2.58 -25.77 11.89
N PRO A 211 2.71 -25.19 13.11
CA PRO A 211 3.69 -24.14 13.33
C PRO A 211 5.09 -24.71 13.49
N SER A 212 6.09 -23.86 13.28
CA SER A 212 7.49 -24.10 13.58
C SER A 212 7.66 -24.62 15.02
N PRO A 213 8.13 -25.86 15.24
CA PRO A 213 8.34 -26.41 16.59
C PRO A 213 9.49 -25.74 17.35
N GLY A 214 10.38 -25.02 16.66
CA GLY A 214 11.51 -24.37 17.29
C GLY A 214 12.21 -23.36 16.39
N THR A 215 13.41 -22.98 16.81
CA THR A 215 14.28 -22.09 16.03
C THR A 215 15.72 -22.59 16.08
N GLU A 216 16.46 -22.43 15.01
CA GLU A 216 17.89 -22.71 14.95
C GLU A 216 18.71 -21.45 14.65
N TYR A 217 20.03 -21.55 14.85
CA TYR A 217 20.95 -20.47 14.52
C TYR A 217 21.55 -20.68 13.14
N THR A 218 21.31 -19.72 12.24
CA THR A 218 22.04 -19.58 10.98
C THR A 218 22.97 -18.37 11.08
N GLY A 219 24.25 -18.64 11.30
CA GLY A 219 25.23 -17.63 11.69
C GLY A 219 24.85 -16.97 13.02
N ARG A 220 24.53 -15.67 13.01
CA ARG A 220 24.11 -14.89 14.19
C ARG A 220 22.60 -14.71 14.33
N ARG A 221 21.80 -15.24 13.38
CA ARG A 221 20.35 -15.05 13.34
C ARG A 221 19.65 -16.32 13.82
N ARG A 222 18.64 -16.15 14.68
CA ARG A 222 17.68 -17.24 14.96
C ARG A 222 16.65 -17.27 13.83
N VAL A 223 16.41 -18.44 13.27
CA VAL A 223 15.42 -18.69 12.22
C VAL A 223 14.49 -19.82 12.66
N PRO A 224 13.19 -19.72 12.37
CA PRO A 224 12.26 -20.82 12.64
C PRO A 224 12.61 -22.05 11.79
N VAL A 225 12.42 -23.24 12.37
CA VAL A 225 12.68 -24.52 11.71
C VAL A 225 11.53 -25.51 11.90
N GLY A 226 11.24 -26.27 10.84
CA GLY A 226 10.14 -27.20 10.76
C GLY A 226 8.77 -26.52 10.56
N GLY A 227 7.71 -27.31 10.72
CA GLY A 227 6.33 -26.86 10.47
C GLY A 227 6.00 -26.77 8.98
N ASP A 228 4.88 -26.11 8.70
CA ASP A 228 4.40 -25.89 7.35
C ASP A 228 5.08 -24.71 6.67
N VAL A 229 5.30 -24.86 5.37
CA VAL A 229 5.55 -23.74 4.47
C VAL A 229 4.36 -23.57 3.56
N LEU A 230 3.63 -22.46 3.70
CA LEU A 230 2.53 -22.09 2.81
C LEU A 230 3.09 -21.57 1.48
N LEU A 231 2.71 -22.20 0.39
CA LEU A 231 3.21 -21.91 -0.96
C LEU A 231 2.18 -21.18 -1.83
N ALA A 232 0.89 -21.47 -1.65
CA ALA A 232 -0.17 -20.86 -2.43
C ALA A 232 -1.52 -20.85 -1.69
N VAL A 233 -2.42 -19.94 -2.09
CA VAL A 233 -3.84 -19.92 -1.70
C VAL A 233 -4.68 -19.92 -2.97
N ASP A 234 -5.59 -20.88 -3.11
CA ASP A 234 -6.43 -21.10 -4.30
C ASP A 234 -5.62 -21.07 -5.61
N GLY A 235 -4.45 -21.72 -5.60
CA GLY A 235 -3.53 -21.76 -6.73
C GLY A 235 -2.73 -20.48 -6.98
N THR A 236 -2.99 -19.40 -6.24
CA THR A 236 -2.19 -18.16 -6.29
C THR A 236 -0.92 -18.34 -5.48
N ALA A 237 0.23 -18.37 -6.16
CA ALA A 237 1.53 -18.53 -5.52
C ALA A 237 1.85 -17.34 -4.60
N LEU A 238 2.46 -17.65 -3.45
CA LEU A 238 2.85 -16.68 -2.44
C LEU A 238 4.37 -16.65 -2.31
N ALA A 239 4.98 -15.50 -2.60
CA ALA A 239 6.41 -15.28 -2.42
C ALA A 239 6.70 -14.55 -1.10
N THR A 240 5.83 -13.63 -0.70
CA THR A 240 6.00 -12.79 0.49
C THR A 240 4.74 -12.72 1.34
N LYS A 241 4.91 -12.25 2.59
CA LYS A 241 3.79 -11.98 3.49
C LYS A 241 2.83 -10.96 2.91
N GLU A 242 3.34 -9.97 2.18
CA GLU A 242 2.54 -8.98 1.49
C GLU A 242 1.60 -9.61 0.45
N ASP A 243 2.04 -10.65 -0.27
CA ASP A 243 1.18 -11.38 -1.21
C ASP A 243 -0.01 -12.01 -0.49
N LEU A 244 0.22 -12.66 0.65
CA LEU A 244 -0.84 -13.28 1.44
C LEU A 244 -1.79 -12.22 2.01
N GLU A 245 -1.25 -11.14 2.56
CA GLU A 245 -2.07 -10.07 3.12
C GLU A 245 -2.92 -9.37 2.05
N ARG A 246 -2.36 -9.14 0.85
CA ARG A 246 -3.09 -8.64 -0.32
C ARG A 246 -4.19 -9.61 -0.73
N TYR A 247 -3.86 -10.88 -0.92
CA TYR A 247 -4.82 -11.90 -1.34
C TYR A 247 -6.00 -11.96 -0.37
N LEU A 248 -5.74 -12.06 0.94
CA LEU A 248 -6.81 -12.08 1.94
C LEU A 248 -7.67 -10.81 1.92
N ALA A 249 -7.08 -9.65 1.64
CA ALA A 249 -7.82 -8.38 1.62
C ALA A 249 -8.68 -8.18 0.36
N LEU A 250 -8.19 -8.61 -0.80
CA LEU A 250 -8.80 -8.34 -2.09
C LEU A 250 -9.67 -9.48 -2.61
N GLU A 251 -9.35 -10.73 -2.25
CA GLU A 251 -9.97 -11.90 -2.88
C GLU A 251 -10.90 -12.66 -1.93
N THR A 252 -10.93 -12.30 -0.63
CA THR A 252 -11.67 -13.09 0.37
C THR A 252 -12.54 -12.24 1.29
N ARG A 253 -13.50 -12.89 1.94
CA ARG A 253 -14.33 -12.43 3.05
C ARG A 253 -14.28 -13.44 4.20
N PRO A 254 -14.56 -13.01 5.45
CA PRO A 254 -14.79 -13.94 6.55
C PRO A 254 -15.87 -14.97 6.19
N GLY A 255 -15.62 -16.23 6.55
CA GLY A 255 -16.48 -17.38 6.21
C GLY A 255 -16.14 -18.06 4.88
N ASP A 256 -15.31 -17.45 4.02
CA ASP A 256 -14.86 -18.10 2.80
C ASP A 256 -13.96 -19.30 3.12
N THR A 257 -14.09 -20.39 2.36
CA THR A 257 -13.17 -21.52 2.43
C THR A 257 -12.15 -21.42 1.32
N VAL A 258 -10.87 -21.42 1.67
CA VAL A 258 -9.74 -21.36 0.73
C VAL A 258 -8.94 -22.67 0.75
N GLU A 259 -8.37 -23.04 -0.39
CA GLU A 259 -7.42 -24.14 -0.51
C GLU A 259 -5.99 -23.62 -0.32
N LEU A 260 -5.32 -24.08 0.72
CA LEU A 260 -3.92 -23.78 1.01
C LEU A 260 -3.03 -24.88 0.41
N THR A 261 -2.10 -24.51 -0.46
CA THR A 261 -1.01 -25.41 -0.85
C THR A 261 0.12 -25.24 0.16
N VAL A 262 0.40 -26.27 0.95
CA VAL A 262 1.46 -26.27 1.96
C VAL A 262 2.48 -27.36 1.68
N ARG A 263 3.74 -27.10 2.01
CA ARG A 263 4.78 -28.12 2.07
C ARG A 263 4.95 -28.56 3.52
N ARG A 264 4.65 -29.84 3.78
CA ARG A 264 4.77 -30.50 5.09
C ARG A 264 5.59 -31.77 4.94
N ASP A 265 6.62 -31.91 5.76
CA ASP A 265 7.58 -33.04 5.71
C ASP A 265 8.18 -33.25 4.30
N GLY A 266 8.51 -32.15 3.62
CA GLY A 266 9.07 -32.17 2.27
C GLY A 266 8.09 -32.51 1.15
N THR A 267 6.80 -32.74 1.46
CA THR A 267 5.76 -33.08 0.47
C THR A 267 4.71 -31.97 0.39
N GLU A 268 4.31 -31.60 -0.82
CA GLU A 268 3.21 -30.64 -1.03
C GLU A 268 1.84 -31.29 -0.80
N ARG A 269 0.95 -30.55 -0.13
CA ARG A 269 -0.39 -30.99 0.25
C ARG A 269 -1.36 -29.81 0.08
N SER A 270 -2.55 -30.10 -0.42
CA SER A 270 -3.67 -29.15 -0.39
C SER A 270 -4.46 -29.32 0.91
N VAL A 271 -4.76 -28.22 1.59
CA VAL A 271 -5.49 -28.19 2.85
C VAL A 271 -6.57 -27.12 2.78
N SER A 272 -7.84 -27.50 2.97
CA SER A 272 -8.94 -26.55 3.03
C SER A 272 -9.03 -25.87 4.40
N LEU A 273 -9.23 -24.55 4.41
CA LEU A 273 -9.38 -23.75 5.61
C LEU A 273 -10.52 -22.75 5.44
N GLU A 274 -11.47 -22.73 6.37
CA GLU A 274 -12.49 -21.68 6.46
C GLU A 274 -11.89 -20.45 7.16
N LEU A 275 -11.98 -19.27 6.55
CA LEU A 275 -11.45 -18.03 7.10
C LEU A 275 -12.37 -17.50 8.19
N GLY A 276 -11.78 -17.04 9.30
CA GLY A 276 -12.51 -16.37 10.37
C GLY A 276 -12.57 -14.86 10.19
N THR A 277 -13.23 -14.19 11.14
CA THR A 277 -13.18 -12.73 11.28
C THR A 277 -11.98 -12.31 12.12
N ARG A 278 -11.26 -11.30 11.65
CA ARG A 278 -10.10 -10.74 12.37
C ARG A 278 -10.54 -10.18 13.73
N PRO A 279 -9.94 -10.65 14.84
CA PRO A 279 -10.33 -10.15 16.16
C PRO A 279 -9.91 -8.68 16.34
N ALA A 280 -10.76 -7.90 16.98
CA ALA A 280 -10.40 -6.54 17.38
C ALA A 280 -9.27 -6.61 18.42
N ARG A 281 -8.07 -6.14 18.07
CA ARG A 281 -7.01 -5.93 19.05
C ARG A 281 -7.32 -4.68 19.85
N ARG A 282 -7.67 -4.85 21.14
CA ARG A 282 -7.63 -3.76 22.11
C ARG A 282 -6.16 -3.35 22.28
N GLY A 283 -5.78 -2.19 21.76
CA GLY A 283 -4.44 -1.64 21.98
C GLY A 283 -4.15 -1.44 23.48
N PRO A 284 -2.87 -1.31 23.86
CA PRO A 284 -2.46 -1.19 25.27
C PRO A 284 -2.85 0.14 25.94
N TYR A 285 -3.55 1.03 25.23
CA TYR A 285 -4.01 2.31 25.76
C TYR A 285 -5.46 2.20 26.26
N ARG A 286 -5.61 1.68 27.48
CA ARG A 286 -6.73 2.01 28.37
C ARG A 286 -6.18 2.37 29.74
#